data_AF-A0A259LK81-F1
#
_entry.id   AF-A0A259LK81-F1
#
_cell.length_a   1.000
_cell.length_b   1.000
_cell.length_c   1.000
_cell.angle_alpha   90.00
_cell.angle_beta   90.00
_cell.angle_gamma   90.00
#
_symmetry.space_group_name_H-M   'P 1'
#
loop_
_entity.id
_entity.type
_entity.pdbx_description
1 polymer ?
#
loop_
_entity_poly.entity_id
_entity_poly.type
_entity_poly.pdbx_seq_one_letter_code
_entity_poly.pdbx_strand_id
1 'polypeptide(L)'
;MKYISTRGQAEPVDFAGACLAGLAADGGLYVPESWPQIAPATPGEPYAETAARILSAFAGDAIPADVMRGLCEKAYGRFAHHSVAPLTQAGPGLWLMELHHGPTLAFKDVAMQIIGQIYDYL
;
A
#
# COMPACT_ATOMS: atom_id res chain seq x y z
N MET A 1 13.38 -3.88 7.45
CA MET A 1 13.37 -4.60 6.15
C MET A 1 14.26 -3.85 5.15
N LYS A 2 14.91 -4.56 4.22
CA LYS A 2 15.70 -3.95 3.14
C LYS A 2 15.04 -4.16 1.77
N TYR A 3 15.31 -3.25 0.86
CA TYR A 3 14.88 -3.23 -0.53
C TYR A 3 16.10 -3.25 -1.45
N ILE A 4 16.05 -4.11 -2.46
CA ILE A 4 17.13 -4.32 -3.42
C ILE A 4 16.69 -3.90 -4.82
N SER A 5 17.62 -3.50 -5.67
CA SER A 5 17.33 -3.24 -7.08
C SER A 5 17.10 -4.55 -7.84
N THR A 6 16.10 -4.57 -8.73
CA THR A 6 15.89 -5.66 -9.69
C THR A 6 17.05 -5.87 -10.66
N ARG A 7 18.01 -4.94 -10.76
CA ARG A 7 19.24 -5.09 -11.56
C ARG A 7 20.46 -5.48 -10.73
N GLY A 8 20.35 -5.48 -9.40
CA GLY A 8 21.37 -5.97 -8.47
C GLY A 8 22.67 -5.14 -8.41
N GLN A 9 22.69 -3.93 -8.97
CA GLN A 9 23.87 -3.06 -9.03
C GLN A 9 23.72 -1.78 -8.18
N ALA A 10 22.71 -1.74 -7.31
CA ALA A 10 22.52 -0.67 -6.33
C ALA A 10 22.57 -1.25 -4.92
N GLU A 11 23.10 -0.46 -3.98
CA GLU A 11 23.13 -0.81 -2.57
C GLU A 11 21.72 -0.99 -2.00
N PRO A 12 21.49 -1.97 -1.11
CA PRO A 12 20.20 -2.14 -0.46
C PRO A 12 19.83 -0.93 0.40
N VAL A 13 18.59 -0.46 0.24
CA VAL A 13 18.02 0.65 1.01
C VAL A 13 16.96 0.16 1.98
N ASP A 14 16.54 0.98 2.94
CA ASP A 14 15.33 0.70 3.70
C ASP A 14 14.07 1.17 2.95
N PHE A 15 12.89 1.00 3.56
CA PHE A 15 11.61 1.39 2.96
C PHE A 15 11.57 2.90 2.64
N ALA A 16 12.03 3.75 3.55
CA ALA A 16 12.03 5.19 3.35
C ALA A 16 12.93 5.59 2.18
N GLY A 17 14.14 5.01 2.12
CA GLY A 17 15.06 5.21 1.01
C GLY A 17 14.47 4.76 -0.34
N ALA A 18 13.81 3.59 -0.38
CA ALA A 18 13.14 3.12 -1.59
C ALA A 18 12.00 4.06 -2.03
N CYS A 19 11.18 4.52 -1.08
CA CYS A 19 10.08 5.44 -1.35
C CYS A 19 10.57 6.77 -1.91
N LEU A 20 11.59 7.39 -1.30
CA LEU A 20 12.09 8.72 -1.68
C LEU A 20 12.95 8.69 -2.95
N ALA A 21 13.66 7.59 -3.22
CA ALA A 21 14.46 7.47 -4.44
C ALA A 21 13.60 7.28 -5.70
N GLY A 22 12.47 6.58 -5.57
CA GLY A 22 11.59 6.23 -6.69
C GLY A 22 12.20 5.15 -7.61
N LEU A 23 13.29 5.49 -8.31
CA LEU A 23 14.06 4.57 -9.16
C LEU A 23 15.39 4.22 -8.48
N ALA A 24 15.83 2.96 -8.60
CA ALA A 24 17.15 2.57 -8.11
C ALA A 24 18.25 3.25 -8.94
N ALA A 25 19.42 3.47 -8.32
CA ALA A 25 20.54 4.18 -8.94
C ALA A 25 21.08 3.52 -10.23
N ASP A 26 20.86 2.22 -10.38
CA ASP A 26 21.22 1.43 -11.57
C ASP A 26 20.10 1.39 -12.65
N GLY A 27 19.04 2.17 -12.45
CA GLY A 27 17.85 2.22 -13.31
C GLY A 27 16.89 1.03 -13.13
N GLY A 28 17.10 0.20 -12.12
CA GLY A 28 16.17 -0.85 -11.71
C GLY A 28 15.03 -0.34 -10.83
N LEU A 29 14.19 -1.27 -10.39
CA LEU A 29 13.09 -1.00 -9.43
C LEU A 29 13.46 -1.59 -8.08
N TYR A 30 13.07 -0.91 -7.00
CA TYR A 30 13.22 -1.47 -5.66
C TYR A 30 12.14 -2.53 -5.39
N VAL A 31 12.57 -3.69 -4.90
CA VAL A 31 11.72 -4.78 -4.41
C VAL A 31 12.20 -5.22 -3.03
N PRO A 32 11.33 -5.72 -2.14
CA PRO A 32 11.77 -6.17 -0.83
C PRO A 32 12.72 -7.36 -0.98
N GLU A 33 13.78 -7.40 -0.18
CA GLU A 33 14.75 -8.50 -0.17
C GLU A 33 14.10 -9.85 0.19
N SER A 34 13.02 -9.81 0.98
CA SER A 34 12.20 -10.96 1.32
C SER A 34 10.74 -10.58 1.43
N TRP A 35 9.85 -11.51 1.13
CA TRP A 35 8.41 -11.31 1.25
C TRP A 35 7.96 -11.59 2.69
N PRO A 36 7.36 -10.61 3.39
CA PRO A 36 6.89 -10.83 4.75
C PRO A 36 5.69 -11.77 4.75
N GLN A 37 5.57 -12.57 5.83
CA GLN A 37 4.36 -13.35 6.08
C GLN A 37 3.27 -12.41 6.63
N ILE A 38 2.10 -12.43 6.02
CA ILE A 38 0.98 -11.57 6.39
C ILE A 38 -0.23 -12.47 6.65
N ALA A 39 -0.84 -12.32 7.83
CA ALA A 39 -2.06 -13.06 8.17
C ALA A 39 -3.20 -12.73 7.18
N PRO A 40 -4.09 -13.69 6.89
CA PRO A 40 -5.28 -13.39 6.10
C PRO A 40 -6.15 -12.35 6.81
N ALA A 41 -6.88 -11.56 6.03
CA ALA A 41 -7.89 -10.67 6.59
C ALA A 41 -9.01 -11.47 7.26
N THR A 42 -9.59 -10.91 8.32
CA THR A 42 -10.76 -11.51 8.97
C THR A 42 -12.05 -10.95 8.36
N PRO A 43 -13.14 -11.74 8.30
CA PRO A 43 -14.43 -11.21 7.83
C PRO A 43 -14.86 -9.99 8.65
N GLY A 44 -15.13 -8.88 7.96
CA GLY A 44 -15.51 -7.62 8.59
C GLY A 44 -14.34 -6.74 9.05
N GLU A 45 -13.07 -7.15 8.84
CA GLU A 45 -11.92 -6.28 9.07
C GLU A 45 -12.02 -5.02 8.18
N PRO A 46 -11.91 -3.81 8.74
CA PRO A 46 -11.94 -2.59 7.94
C PRO A 46 -10.79 -2.53 6.94
N TYR A 47 -11.04 -1.99 5.75
CA TYR A 47 -10.02 -1.87 4.69
C TYR A 47 -8.73 -1.21 5.18
N ALA A 48 -8.85 -0.12 5.94
CA ALA A 48 -7.70 0.63 6.46
C ALA A 48 -6.85 -0.20 7.44
N GLU A 49 -7.46 -1.06 8.26
CA GLU A 49 -6.76 -1.93 9.21
C GLU A 49 -6.00 -3.04 8.46
N THR A 50 -6.66 -3.70 7.50
CA THR A 50 -6.01 -4.69 6.64
C THR A 50 -4.84 -4.05 5.85
N ALA A 51 -5.04 -2.86 5.29
CA ALA A 51 -4.01 -2.13 4.56
C ALA A 51 -2.84 -1.74 5.47
N ALA A 52 -3.11 -1.23 6.67
CA ALA A 52 -2.08 -0.85 7.64
C ALA A 52 -1.22 -2.06 8.05
N ARG A 53 -1.84 -3.22 8.27
CA ARG A 53 -1.15 -4.46 8.60
C ARG A 53 -0.25 -4.95 7.45
N ILE A 54 -0.75 -4.89 6.21
CA ILE A 54 0.03 -5.24 5.01
C ILE A 54 1.22 -4.28 4.86
N LEU A 55 0.95 -2.96 4.85
CA LEU A 55 1.98 -1.94 4.62
C LEU A 55 3.03 -1.90 5.73
N SER A 56 2.64 -2.10 6.99
CA SER A 56 3.59 -2.18 8.12
C SER A 56 4.57 -3.35 7.95
N ALA A 57 4.10 -4.49 7.43
CA ALA A 57 4.97 -5.63 7.18
C ALA A 57 6.05 -5.33 6.12
N PHE A 58 5.73 -4.48 5.15
CA PHE A 58 6.67 -4.01 4.11
C PHE A 58 7.53 -2.83 4.57
N ALA A 59 7.03 -1.97 5.46
CA ALA A 59 7.76 -0.83 6.01
C ALA A 59 8.82 -1.27 7.04
N GLY A 60 8.59 -2.39 7.75
CA GLY A 60 9.42 -2.80 8.88
C GLY A 60 9.49 -1.67 9.92
N ASP A 61 10.68 -1.34 10.39
CA ASP A 61 10.87 -0.30 11.41
C ASP A 61 10.86 1.15 10.87
N ALA A 62 10.66 1.34 9.55
CA ALA A 62 10.69 2.67 8.95
C ALA A 62 9.48 3.54 9.34
N ILE A 63 8.33 2.92 9.59
CA ILE A 63 7.10 3.59 10.01
C ILE A 63 6.47 2.77 11.14
N PRO A 64 6.32 3.33 12.36
CA PRO A 64 5.62 2.65 13.45
C PRO A 64 4.21 2.21 13.05
N ALA A 65 3.77 1.04 13.50
CA ALA A 65 2.50 0.44 13.07
C ALA A 65 1.27 1.29 13.42
N ASP A 66 1.29 1.98 14.57
CA ASP A 66 0.25 2.91 15.00
C ASP A 66 0.19 4.16 14.11
N VAL A 67 1.35 4.65 13.66
CA VAL A 67 1.44 5.73 12.68
C VAL A 67 0.89 5.27 11.33
N MET A 68 1.34 4.11 10.82
CA MET A 68 0.86 3.53 9.55
C MET A 68 -0.67 3.37 9.54
N ARG A 69 -1.25 2.93 10.65
CA ARG A 69 -2.71 2.85 10.83
C ARG A 69 -3.38 4.20 10.63
N GLY A 70 -2.87 5.26 11.27
CA GLY A 70 -3.38 6.62 11.08
C GLY A 70 -3.23 7.16 9.66
N LEU A 71 -2.14 6.82 8.95
CA LEU A 71 -1.96 7.18 7.53
C LEU A 71 -2.99 6.48 6.65
N CYS A 72 -3.23 5.18 6.87
CA CYS A 72 -4.24 4.41 6.14
C CYS A 72 -5.67 4.93 6.39
N GLU A 73 -6.02 5.24 7.65
CA GLU A 73 -7.32 5.82 7.99
C GLU A 73 -7.55 7.14 7.24
N LYS A 74 -6.54 8.03 7.21
CA LYS A 74 -6.61 9.30 6.46
C LYS A 74 -6.73 9.10 4.95
N ALA A 75 -5.93 8.19 4.39
CA ALA A 75 -5.91 7.93 2.95
C ALA A 75 -7.24 7.35 2.46
N TYR A 76 -7.76 6.34 3.15
CA TYR A 76 -8.91 5.58 2.70
C TYR A 76 -10.26 6.11 3.21
N GLY A 77 -10.26 6.92 4.28
CA GLY A 77 -11.47 7.60 4.76
C GLY A 77 -12.06 8.65 3.80
N ARG A 78 -11.34 9.00 2.73
CA ARG A 78 -11.78 9.93 1.69
C ARG A 78 -12.55 9.27 0.54
N PHE A 79 -12.65 7.94 0.54
CA PHE A 79 -13.38 7.21 -0.49
C PHE A 79 -14.89 7.31 -0.23
N ALA A 80 -15.67 7.48 -1.29
CA ALA A 80 -17.13 7.63 -1.23
C ALA A 80 -17.87 6.32 -0.86
N HIS A 81 -17.13 5.21 -0.66
CA HIS A 81 -17.67 3.91 -0.29
C HIS A 81 -16.97 3.37 0.97
N HIS A 82 -17.73 2.94 1.97
CA HIS A 82 -17.22 2.46 3.26
C HIS A 82 -16.25 1.28 3.16
N SER A 83 -16.45 0.37 2.19
CA SER A 83 -15.54 -0.74 1.91
C SER A 83 -14.29 -0.35 1.11
N VAL A 84 -14.18 0.91 0.64
CA VAL A 84 -13.13 1.45 -0.25
C VAL A 84 -13.14 0.83 -1.66
N ALA A 85 -13.09 -0.50 -1.74
CA ALA A 85 -13.09 -1.31 -2.95
C ALA A 85 -14.16 -2.43 -2.87
N PRO A 86 -15.47 -2.12 -2.98
CA PRO A 86 -16.52 -3.11 -2.89
C PRO A 86 -16.49 -4.12 -4.04
N LEU A 87 -17.04 -5.30 -3.79
CA LEU A 87 -17.30 -6.31 -4.81
C LEU A 87 -18.78 -6.25 -5.21
N THR A 88 -19.05 -6.01 -6.49
CA THR A 88 -20.39 -6.01 -7.07
C THR A 88 -20.57 -7.22 -7.97
N GLN A 89 -21.64 -7.99 -7.77
CA GLN A 89 -21.92 -9.14 -8.62
C GLN A 89 -22.41 -8.70 -10.00
N ALA A 90 -21.72 -9.13 -11.07
CA ALA A 90 -22.07 -8.84 -12.46
C ALA A 90 -22.65 -10.04 -13.21
N GLY A 91 -22.73 -11.21 -12.55
CA GLY A 91 -23.35 -12.42 -13.07
C GLY A 91 -23.10 -13.63 -12.17
N PRO A 92 -23.58 -14.82 -12.54
CA PRO A 92 -23.27 -16.05 -11.82
C PRO A 92 -21.75 -16.30 -11.78
N GLY A 93 -21.16 -16.28 -10.58
CA GLY A 93 -19.70 -16.43 -10.40
C GLY A 93 -18.84 -15.26 -10.91
N LEU A 94 -19.45 -14.16 -11.37
CA LEU A 94 -18.74 -12.99 -11.89
C LEU A 94 -18.88 -11.82 -10.92
N TRP A 95 -17.74 -11.27 -10.51
CA TRP A 95 -17.64 -10.16 -9.57
C TRP A 95 -16.74 -9.06 -10.14
N LEU A 96 -17.14 -7.81 -9.90
CA LEU A 96 -16.38 -6.62 -10.21
C LEU A 96 -15.85 -6.04 -8.91
N MET A 97 -14.54 -5.80 -8.83
CA MET A 97 -13.95 -4.99 -7.76
C MET A 97 -13.93 -3.53 -8.19
N GLU A 98 -14.78 -2.73 -7.56
CA GLU A 98 -14.93 -1.32 -7.91
C GLU A 98 -13.82 -0.49 -7.26
N LEU A 99 -12.83 -0.09 -8.05
CA LEU A 99 -11.68 0.70 -7.58
C LEU A 99 -11.81 2.21 -7.88
N HIS A 100 -13.02 2.69 -8.17
CA HIS A 100 -13.28 4.06 -8.64
C HIS A 100 -14.06 4.91 -7.64
N HIS A 101 -14.07 4.54 -6.36
CA HIS A 101 -14.75 5.32 -5.30
C HIS A 101 -13.84 6.37 -4.64
N GLY A 102 -12.62 6.54 -5.16
CA GLY A 102 -11.69 7.58 -4.73
C GLY A 102 -12.01 8.96 -5.33
N PRO A 103 -11.27 10.00 -4.91
CA PRO A 103 -11.55 11.39 -5.26
C PRO A 103 -11.43 11.72 -6.76
N THR A 104 -10.74 10.90 -7.55
CA THR A 104 -10.59 11.10 -9.00
C THR A 104 -11.35 10.07 -9.83
N LEU A 105 -12.16 9.23 -9.18
CA LEU A 105 -12.98 8.19 -9.80
C LEU A 105 -12.16 7.16 -10.60
N ALA A 106 -10.92 6.90 -10.16
CA ALA A 106 -10.03 5.96 -10.83
C ALA A 106 -9.20 5.15 -9.84
N PHE A 107 -8.81 3.93 -10.23
CA PHE A 107 -8.06 3.00 -9.38
C PHE A 107 -6.74 3.55 -8.85
N LYS A 108 -6.15 4.56 -9.53
CA LYS A 108 -4.91 5.21 -9.10
C LYS A 108 -5.07 5.85 -7.71
N ASP A 109 -6.29 6.23 -7.33
CA ASP A 109 -6.56 6.79 -6.00
C ASP A 109 -6.14 5.84 -4.87
N VAL A 110 -6.27 4.52 -5.05
CA VAL A 110 -5.92 3.52 -4.02
C VAL A 110 -4.45 3.62 -3.62
N ALA A 111 -3.56 3.83 -4.59
CA ALA A 111 -2.13 4.01 -4.34
C ALA A 111 -1.78 5.46 -4.02
N MET A 112 -2.28 6.41 -4.79
CA MET A 112 -1.88 7.82 -4.67
C MET A 112 -2.30 8.45 -3.35
N GLN A 113 -3.47 8.07 -2.79
CA GLN A 113 -3.89 8.61 -1.49
C GLN A 113 -2.94 8.18 -0.37
N ILE A 114 -2.50 6.91 -0.34
CA ILE A 114 -1.60 6.43 0.71
C ILE A 114 -0.15 6.88 0.47
N ILE A 115 0.32 6.91 -0.79
CA ILE A 115 1.66 7.44 -1.13
C ILE A 115 1.78 8.89 -0.66
N GLY A 116 0.74 9.72 -0.88
CA GLY A 116 0.75 11.10 -0.41
C GLY A 116 0.86 11.22 1.12
N GLN A 117 0.21 10.35 1.89
CA GLN A 117 0.33 10.33 3.35
C GLN A 117 1.72 9.86 3.82
N ILE A 118 2.30 8.86 3.15
CA ILE A 118 3.64 8.34 3.48
C ILE A 118 4.70 9.40 3.19
N TYR A 119 4.63 10.07 2.04
CA TYR A 119 5.58 11.14 1.68
C TYR A 119 5.50 12.37 2.58
N ASP A 120 4.32 12.69 3.11
CA ASP A 120 4.16 13.79 4.07
C ASP A 120 4.73 13.43 5.46
N TYR A 121 4.82 12.13 5.77
CA TYR A 121 5.38 11.63 7.04
C TYR A 121 6.91 11.45 7.00
N LEU A 122 7.44 10.92 5.90
CA LEU A 122 8.88 10.64 5.72
C LEU A 122 9.69 11.93 5.49
#